data_AF-A0A1G6JYW9-F1
#
_entry.id   AF-A0A1G6JYW9-F1
#
_cell.length_a   1.000
_cell.length_b   1.000
_cell.length_c   1.000
_cell.angle_alpha   90.00
_cell.angle_beta   90.00
_cell.angle_gamma   90.00
#
_symmetry.space_group_name_H-M   'P 1'
#
loop_
_entity.id
_entity.type
_entity.pdbx_description
1 polymer ?
#
loop_
_entity_poly.entity_id
_entity_poly.type
_entity_poly.pdbx_seq_one_letter_code
_entity_poly.pdbx_strand_id
1 'polypeptide(L)'
;MSLQQTTPAYLDQCRAAQRAEQEQSMAATQQWAHVDKAQAHADFDALYKELAPLIDTNAPSSAAVQALMAKHFEIVSRFYVPSREAYVGTALFYADNADMKAFHNGYHPRMVEFLGDAVHAYAQQHLG
;
A
#
# COMPACT_ATOMS: atom_id res chain seq x y z
N MET A 1 -6.91 -13.83 5.57
CA MET A 1 -5.55 -14.26 5.98
C MET A 1 -4.72 -13.03 6.21
N SER A 2 -4.03 -12.95 7.36
CA SER A 2 -3.09 -11.85 7.64
C SER A 2 -1.83 -12.01 6.80
N LEU A 3 -1.20 -10.90 6.42
CA LEU A 3 0.07 -10.87 5.70
C LEU A 3 1.17 -11.60 6.50
N GLN A 4 1.12 -11.52 7.83
CA GLN A 4 2.07 -12.20 8.73
C GLN A 4 1.95 -13.74 8.69
N GLN A 5 0.86 -14.28 8.14
CA GLN A 5 0.62 -15.72 8.02
C GLN A 5 1.08 -16.29 6.66
N THR A 6 1.58 -15.44 5.77
CA THR A 6 2.11 -15.85 4.47
C THR A 6 3.53 -16.40 4.58
N THR A 7 4.00 -17.11 3.56
CA THR A 7 5.33 -17.71 3.56
C THR A 7 6.41 -16.64 3.37
N PRO A 8 7.61 -16.80 3.98
CA PRO A 8 8.73 -15.88 3.75
C PRO A 8 9.08 -15.73 2.25
N ALA A 9 8.99 -16.83 1.49
CA ALA A 9 9.24 -16.83 0.05
C ALA A 9 8.27 -15.91 -0.73
N TYR A 10 6.98 -15.89 -0.34
CA TYR A 10 6.00 -14.99 -0.95
C TYR A 10 6.29 -13.53 -0.60
N LEU A 11 6.64 -13.23 0.66
CA LEU A 11 7.00 -11.88 1.06
C LEU A 11 8.23 -11.36 0.31
N ASP A 12 9.23 -12.22 0.09
CA ASP A 12 10.43 -11.87 -0.69
C ASP A 12 10.10 -11.66 -2.18
N GLN A 13 9.18 -12.45 -2.73
CA GLN A 13 8.65 -12.24 -4.08
C GLN A 13 7.96 -10.87 -4.19
N CYS A 14 7.09 -10.52 -3.24
CA CYS A 14 6.40 -9.22 -3.22
C CYS A 14 7.38 -8.04 -3.15
N ARG A 15 8.41 -8.14 -2.29
CA ARG A 15 9.48 -7.14 -2.22
C ARG A 15 10.24 -7.01 -3.54
N ALA A 16 10.56 -8.13 -4.18
CA ALA A 16 11.26 -8.13 -5.45
C ALA A 16 10.40 -7.51 -6.57
N ALA A 17 9.12 -7.87 -6.64
CA ALA A 17 8.17 -7.32 -7.60
C ALA A 17 8.02 -5.80 -7.43
N GLN A 18 7.84 -5.32 -6.19
CA GLN A 18 7.72 -3.89 -5.91
C GLN A 18 8.94 -3.11 -6.39
N ARG A 19 10.16 -3.58 -6.08
CA ARG A 19 11.39 -2.90 -6.53
C ARG A 19 11.52 -2.89 -8.04
N ALA A 20 11.33 -4.04 -8.68
CA ALA A 20 11.49 -4.19 -10.12
C ALA A 20 10.47 -3.33 -10.90
N GLU A 21 9.20 -3.35 -10.51
CA GLU A 21 8.15 -2.59 -11.18
C GLU A 21 8.30 -1.08 -10.94
N GLN A 22 8.69 -0.67 -9.73
CA GLN A 22 8.96 0.74 -9.45
C GLN A 22 10.13 1.26 -10.30
N GLU A 23 11.24 0.52 -10.37
CA GLU A 23 12.41 0.89 -11.19
C GLU A 23 12.04 1.00 -12.68
N GLN A 24 11.35 -0.02 -13.20
CA GLN A 24 10.86 -0.02 -14.58
C GLN A 24 9.94 1.17 -14.85
N SER A 25 9.01 1.43 -13.94
CA SER A 25 8.05 2.54 -14.06
C SER A 25 8.77 3.89 -14.07
N MET A 26 9.71 4.11 -13.15
CA MET A 26 10.50 5.35 -13.11
C MET A 26 11.27 5.57 -14.41
N ALA A 27 11.86 4.52 -14.99
CA ALA A 27 12.54 4.60 -16.28
C ALA A 27 11.57 4.93 -17.43
N ALA A 28 10.40 4.29 -17.46
CA ALA A 28 9.42 4.45 -18.54
C ALA A 28 8.66 5.79 -18.50
N THR A 29 8.53 6.41 -17.33
CA THR A 29 7.65 7.59 -17.10
C THR A 29 8.42 8.88 -16.82
N GLN A 30 9.73 8.90 -17.09
CA GLN A 30 10.62 10.01 -16.72
C GLN A 30 10.47 10.39 -15.24
N GLN A 31 10.63 9.41 -14.35
CA GLN A 31 10.51 9.58 -12.89
C GLN A 31 9.13 10.14 -12.47
N TRP A 32 8.07 9.63 -13.10
CA TRP A 32 6.68 10.03 -12.85
C TRP A 32 6.43 11.51 -13.10
N ALA A 33 7.02 12.09 -14.14
CA ALA A 33 6.86 13.51 -14.48
C ALA A 33 5.39 13.90 -14.76
N HIS A 34 4.56 12.93 -15.16
CA HIS A 34 3.14 13.11 -15.42
C HIS A 34 2.28 13.14 -14.14
N VAL A 35 2.83 12.75 -12.99
CA VAL A 35 2.08 12.66 -11.74
C VAL A 35 2.08 14.01 -11.03
N ASP A 36 0.88 14.50 -10.71
CA ASP A 36 0.73 15.58 -9.73
C ASP A 36 1.04 15.04 -8.33
N LYS A 37 2.29 15.21 -7.91
CA LYS A 37 2.79 14.72 -6.61
C LYS A 37 2.14 15.44 -5.43
N ALA A 38 1.76 16.71 -5.60
CA ALA A 38 1.10 17.47 -4.54
C ALA A 38 -0.32 16.94 -4.30
N GLN A 39 -1.06 16.69 -5.39
CA GLN A 39 -2.39 16.09 -5.28
C GLN A 39 -2.32 14.65 -4.76
N ALA A 40 -1.36 13.84 -5.22
CA ALA A 40 -1.19 12.48 -4.71
C ALA A 40 -0.90 12.47 -3.19
N HIS A 41 -0.07 13.39 -2.71
CA HIS A 41 0.21 13.53 -1.27
C HIS A 41 -1.03 13.94 -0.48
N ALA A 42 -1.81 14.91 -0.97
CA ALA A 42 -3.05 15.33 -0.33
C ALA A 42 -4.09 14.19 -0.27
N ASP A 43 -4.20 13.39 -1.32
CA ASP A 43 -5.14 12.27 -1.37
C ASP A 43 -4.74 11.13 -0.42
N PHE A 44 -3.43 10.84 -0.31
CA PHE A 44 -2.94 9.89 0.70
C PHE A 44 -3.19 10.38 2.13
N ASP A 45 -2.92 11.65 2.43
CA ASP A 45 -3.19 12.24 3.74
C ASP A 45 -4.68 12.15 4.11
N ALA A 46 -5.58 12.51 3.18
CA ALA A 46 -7.01 12.37 3.38
C ALA A 46 -7.43 10.92 3.63
N LEU A 47 -6.89 9.98 2.84
CA LEU A 47 -7.15 8.55 2.99
C LEU A 47 -6.71 8.01 4.36
N TYR A 48 -5.49 8.36 4.80
CA TYR A 48 -4.97 7.87 6.08
C TYR A 48 -5.72 8.46 7.26
N LYS A 49 -6.19 9.71 7.17
CA LYS A 49 -7.09 10.32 8.18
C LYS A 49 -8.46 9.64 8.22
N GLU A 50 -9.01 9.22 7.08
CA GLU A 50 -10.26 8.45 7.01
C GLU A 50 -10.09 7.02 7.56
N LEU A 51 -8.93 6.40 7.31
CA LEU A 51 -8.62 5.04 7.75
C LEU A 51 -8.32 4.93 9.24
N ALA A 52 -7.57 5.90 9.80
CA ALA A 52 -7.10 5.87 11.19
C ALA A 52 -8.16 5.50 12.24
N PRO A 53 -9.37 6.12 12.28
CA PRO A 53 -10.40 5.77 13.27
C PRO A 53 -10.97 4.35 13.11
N LEU A 54 -10.80 3.71 11.95
CA LEU A 54 -11.30 2.36 11.70
C LEU A 54 -10.36 1.29 12.23
N ILE A 55 -9.08 1.60 12.44
CA ILE A 55 -8.04 0.60 12.77
C ILE A 55 -8.36 -0.19 14.04
N ASP A 56 -8.94 0.45 15.06
CA ASP A 56 -9.21 -0.21 16.34
C ASP A 56 -10.55 -0.96 16.37
N THR A 57 -11.45 -0.69 15.43
CA THR A 57 -12.84 -1.15 15.48
C THR A 57 -13.21 -2.05 14.30
N ASN A 58 -12.40 -2.10 13.26
CA ASN A 58 -12.67 -2.85 12.03
C ASN A 58 -11.58 -3.87 11.74
N ALA A 59 -11.97 -5.00 11.17
CA ALA A 59 -11.04 -5.92 10.56
C ALA A 59 -10.42 -5.30 9.29
N PRO A 60 -9.13 -5.53 8.99
CA PRO A 60 -8.49 -5.07 7.75
C PRO A 60 -9.22 -5.51 6.48
N SER A 61 -9.90 -6.65 6.51
CA SER A 61 -10.69 -7.19 5.40
C SER A 61 -12.18 -6.78 5.43
N SER A 62 -12.58 -5.87 6.31
CA SER A 62 -13.98 -5.42 6.36
C SER A 62 -14.33 -4.61 5.10
N ALA A 63 -15.60 -4.62 4.69
CA ALA A 63 -16.05 -3.91 3.49
C ALA A 63 -15.70 -2.41 3.52
N ALA A 64 -15.82 -1.77 4.69
CA ALA A 64 -15.47 -0.35 4.87
C ALA A 64 -13.97 -0.10 4.62
N VAL A 65 -13.10 -0.95 5.16
CA VAL A 65 -11.64 -0.82 4.96
C VAL A 65 -11.27 -1.16 3.52
N GLN A 66 -11.88 -2.18 2.92
CA GLN A 66 -11.58 -2.58 1.55
C GLN A 66 -12.02 -1.54 0.52
N ALA A 67 -13.08 -0.76 0.79
CA ALA A 67 -13.42 0.42 -0.01
C ALA A 67 -12.31 1.49 0.04
N LEU A 68 -11.63 1.68 1.18
CA LEU A 68 -10.46 2.55 1.27
C LEU A 68 -9.24 1.95 0.59
N MET A 69 -9.07 0.62 0.61
CA MET A 69 -7.98 -0.03 -0.13
C MET A 69 -8.13 0.08 -1.64
N ALA A 70 -9.37 0.14 -2.15
CA ALA A 70 -9.63 0.49 -3.54
C ALA A 70 -9.13 1.90 -3.86
N LYS A 71 -9.46 2.90 -3.03
CA LYS A 71 -8.94 4.28 -3.17
C LYS A 71 -7.41 4.32 -3.08
N HIS A 72 -6.81 3.57 -2.14
CA HIS A 72 -5.36 3.50 -1.99
C HIS A 72 -4.71 2.93 -3.26
N PHE A 73 -5.26 1.85 -3.80
CA PHE A 73 -4.79 1.26 -5.06
C PHE A 73 -4.92 2.23 -6.23
N GLU A 74 -6.02 2.99 -6.32
CA GLU A 74 -6.20 4.03 -7.34
C GLU A 74 -5.14 5.13 -7.24
N ILE A 75 -4.83 5.62 -6.03
CA ILE A 75 -3.80 6.65 -5.83
C ILE A 75 -2.40 6.11 -6.19
N VAL A 76 -2.05 4.90 -5.73
CA VAL A 76 -0.79 4.23 -6.12
C VAL A 76 -0.72 4.04 -7.64
N SER A 77 -1.83 3.68 -8.27
CA SER A 77 -1.94 3.43 -9.71
C SER A 77 -1.67 4.66 -10.57
N ARG A 78 -1.70 5.87 -10.00
CA ARG A 78 -1.33 7.10 -10.71
C ARG A 78 0.16 7.14 -11.06
N PHE A 79 1.01 6.49 -10.26
CA PHE A 79 2.45 6.40 -10.53
C PHE A 79 2.75 5.30 -11.55
N TYR A 80 2.11 4.14 -11.36
CA TYR A 80 1.97 3.04 -12.30
C TYR A 80 0.98 2.06 -11.73
N VAL A 81 0.32 1.26 -12.58
CA VAL A 81 -0.57 0.19 -12.13
C VAL A 81 0.30 -0.99 -11.66
N PRO A 82 0.38 -1.28 -10.34
CA PRO A 82 1.22 -2.36 -9.85
C PRO A 82 0.54 -3.72 -10.04
N SER A 83 1.34 -4.78 -10.18
CA SER A 83 0.84 -6.15 -10.03
C SER A 83 0.31 -6.43 -8.62
N ARG A 84 -0.35 -7.59 -8.43
CA ARG A 84 -0.75 -8.06 -7.11
C ARG A 84 0.44 -8.09 -6.15
N GLU A 85 1.54 -8.72 -6.57
CA GLU A 85 2.73 -8.89 -5.75
C GLU A 85 3.40 -7.56 -5.44
N ALA A 86 3.51 -6.65 -6.42
CA ALA A 86 4.10 -5.34 -6.21
C ALA A 86 3.24 -4.46 -5.29
N TYR A 87 1.91 -4.54 -5.37
CA TYR A 87 1.03 -3.80 -4.47
C TYR A 87 1.18 -4.26 -3.01
N VAL A 88 1.26 -5.58 -2.78
CA VAL A 88 1.59 -6.12 -1.45
C VAL A 88 2.99 -5.69 -1.03
N GLY A 89 3.96 -5.71 -1.94
CA GLY A 89 5.31 -5.23 -1.70
C GLY A 89 5.38 -3.76 -1.29
N THR A 90 4.46 -2.91 -1.76
CA THR A 90 4.35 -1.51 -1.32
C THR A 90 4.04 -1.41 0.17
N ALA A 91 3.13 -2.23 0.69
CA ALA A 91 2.86 -2.27 2.13
C ALA A 91 4.04 -2.81 2.94
N LEU A 92 4.78 -3.78 2.39
CA LEU A 92 6.03 -4.27 3.01
C LEU A 92 7.09 -3.17 3.05
N PHE A 93 7.23 -2.39 1.98
CA PHE A 93 8.14 -1.25 1.94
C PHE A 93 7.83 -0.22 3.03
N TYR A 94 6.56 0.03 3.33
CA TYR A 94 6.18 0.91 4.45
C TYR A 94 6.67 0.39 5.80
N ALA A 95 6.74 -0.94 5.98
CA ALA A 95 7.25 -1.56 7.20
C ALA A 95 8.78 -1.64 7.27
N ASP A 96 9.42 -1.91 6.13
CA ASP A 96 10.86 -2.14 6.02
C ASP A 96 11.66 -0.82 6.02
N ASN A 97 11.08 0.29 5.57
CA ASN A 97 11.71 1.61 5.59
C ASN A 97 11.31 2.42 6.85
N ALA A 98 12.29 2.82 7.66
CA ALA A 98 12.04 3.50 8.93
C ALA A 98 11.29 4.83 8.80
N ASP A 99 11.61 5.63 7.78
CA ASP A 99 10.98 6.94 7.56
C ASP A 99 9.53 6.78 7.11
N MET A 100 9.27 5.82 6.20
CA MET A 100 7.91 5.47 5.78
C MET A 100 7.11 4.92 6.95
N LYS A 101 7.72 4.08 7.79
CA LYS A 101 7.07 3.54 8.96
C LYS A 101 6.67 4.64 9.94
N ALA A 102 7.59 5.56 10.22
CA ALA A 102 7.34 6.71 11.10
C ALA A 102 6.25 7.62 10.53
N PHE A 103 6.29 7.93 9.23
CA PHE A 103 5.29 8.75 8.54
C PHE A 103 3.88 8.16 8.69
N HIS A 104 3.68 6.90 8.32
CA HIS A 104 2.36 6.26 8.39
C HIS A 104 1.89 6.08 9.84
N ASN A 105 2.79 5.70 10.75
CA ASN A 105 2.42 5.54 12.16
C ASN A 105 2.16 6.88 12.88
N GLY A 106 2.52 8.01 12.26
CA GLY A 106 2.13 9.34 12.73
C GLY A 106 0.60 9.58 12.70
N TYR A 107 -0.13 8.88 11.81
CA TYR A 107 -1.59 8.93 11.77
C TYR A 107 -2.23 8.02 12.83
N HIS A 108 -1.64 6.85 13.05
CA HIS A 108 -2.07 5.89 14.07
C HIS A 108 -0.93 4.91 14.41
N PRO A 109 -0.67 4.57 15.69
CA PRO A 109 0.47 3.73 16.06
C PRO A 109 0.53 2.35 15.38
N ARG A 110 -0.62 1.82 14.96
CA ARG A 110 -0.73 0.52 14.24
C ARG A 110 -0.97 0.66 12.72
N MET A 111 -0.81 1.85 12.14
CA MET A 111 -1.15 2.10 10.73
C MET A 111 -0.46 1.13 9.77
N VAL A 112 0.86 0.98 9.89
CA VAL A 112 1.64 0.15 8.96
C VAL A 112 1.26 -1.33 9.04
N GLU A 113 1.09 -1.86 10.25
CA GLU A 113 0.66 -3.25 10.45
C GLU A 113 -0.73 -3.48 9.84
N PHE A 114 -1.65 -2.55 10.10
CA PHE A 114 -3.02 -2.63 9.58
C PHE A 114 -3.06 -2.53 8.05
N LEU A 115 -2.27 -1.63 7.46
CA LEU A 115 -2.13 -1.49 6.01
C LEU A 115 -1.58 -2.76 5.37
N GLY A 116 -0.60 -3.42 6.00
CA GLY A 116 -0.07 -4.71 5.53
C GLY A 116 -1.19 -5.74 5.32
N ASP A 117 -2.02 -5.94 6.34
CA ASP A 117 -3.13 -6.89 6.26
C ASP A 117 -4.25 -6.43 5.31
N ALA A 118 -4.57 -5.14 5.29
CA ALA A 118 -5.64 -4.58 4.45
C ALA A 118 -5.29 -4.63 2.95
N VAL A 119 -4.06 -4.23 2.59
CA VAL A 119 -3.52 -4.30 1.24
C VAL A 119 -3.42 -5.74 0.77
N HIS A 120 -2.92 -6.64 1.61
CA HIS A 120 -2.87 -8.06 1.30
C HIS A 120 -4.26 -8.63 1.00
N ALA A 121 -5.24 -8.35 1.85
CA ALA A 121 -6.61 -8.80 1.63
C ALA A 121 -7.19 -8.26 0.32
N TYR A 122 -6.97 -6.98 0.00
CA TYR A 122 -7.43 -6.36 -1.25
C TYR A 122 -6.78 -7.00 -2.47
N ALA A 123 -5.45 -7.15 -2.44
CA ALA A 123 -4.68 -7.71 -3.54
C ALA A 123 -5.14 -9.13 -3.91
N GLN A 124 -5.36 -9.98 -2.90
CA GLN A 124 -5.82 -11.35 -3.09
C GLN A 124 -7.26 -11.43 -3.66
N GLN A 125 -8.11 -10.45 -3.36
CA GLN A 125 -9.52 -10.46 -3.78
C GLN A 125 -9.75 -9.81 -5.14
N HIS A 126 -8.94 -8.81 -5.51
CA HIS A 126 -9.26 -7.91 -6.61
C HIS A 126 -8.21 -7.84 -7.72
N LEU A 127 -6.96 -8.21 -7.45
CA LEU A 127 -5.88 -8.09 -8.43
C LEU A 127 -5.59 -9.47 -9.04
N GLY A 128 -5.41 -9.51 -10.36
CA GLY A 128 -5.17 -10.71 -11.17
C GLY A 128 -3.71 -11.13 -11.20
#